data_AF-A0A523ATX4-F1
#
_entry.id   AF-A0A523ATX4-F1
#
_cell.length_a   1.000
_cell.length_b   1.000
_cell.length_c   1.000
_cell.angle_alpha   90.00
_cell.angle_beta   90.00
_cell.angle_gamma   90.00
#
_symmetry.space_group_name_H-M   'P 1'
#
loop_
_entity.id
_entity.type
_entity.pdbx_description
1 polymer ?
#
loop_
_entity_poly.entity_id
_entity_poly.type
_entity_poly.pdbx_seq_one_letter_code
_entity_poly.pdbx_strand_id
1 'polypeptide(L)'
;MGREYFILDGVFLRKSEEGSGETLRLDPTYHLHHWSTRKMLLPPLLLALFFLCCLLVRGIPLSRDFRGGTLIQVRGMEGYPALAEVKGTVEGLLGGKVEVKLTSYGGLYGLDIEADNMDLPQEVRENLRKALADELGISENQVVVYNMGSILTSLSKEQARNALLVAPLFMILVVFLNFRSLRAGGGIVGTVWLNVFDALGCMSLLGVELSIGSMAGLLMLLGYSDDTNVLLVTAVEKGVGGSPRERAAAAMRTGLLVNGTTFLVLLFVNLFTTSKLVDELTFPLLTGMVFDAVNTWFLNAALVLGKRERREVPVAF
;
A
#
# COMPACT_ATOMS: atom_id res chain seq x y z
N MET A 1 62.36 -22.09 -16.22
CA MET A 1 61.84 -21.88 -17.60
C MET A 1 60.67 -22.85 -17.74
N GLY A 2 59.38 -22.53 -17.74
CA GLY A 2 58.56 -21.34 -17.56
C GLY A 2 57.15 -21.88 -17.27
N ARG A 3 56.40 -21.23 -16.38
CA ARG A 3 55.03 -21.60 -15.97
C ARG A 3 54.04 -21.24 -17.07
N GLU A 4 52.96 -22.01 -17.20
CA GLU A 4 51.63 -21.45 -17.46
C GLU A 4 50.58 -22.13 -16.56
N TYR A 5 49.82 -21.30 -15.87
CA TYR A 5 48.68 -21.64 -15.01
C TYR A 5 47.41 -21.25 -15.78
N PHE A 6 46.40 -22.13 -15.78
CA PHE A 6 45.00 -21.76 -16.10
C PHE A 6 44.04 -22.41 -15.07
N ILE A 7 43.82 -21.66 -13.99
CA ILE A 7 42.58 -21.39 -13.21
C ILE A 7 41.39 -22.37 -13.46
N LEU A 8 41.08 -23.32 -12.56
CA LEU A 8 40.10 -23.26 -11.43
C LEU A 8 38.70 -22.75 -11.87
N ASP A 9 37.59 -23.49 -11.80
CA ASP A 9 37.06 -24.27 -10.67
C ASP A 9 36.27 -25.50 -11.15
N GLY A 10 36.63 -26.66 -10.62
CA GLY A 10 35.83 -27.87 -10.65
C GLY A 10 35.02 -27.99 -9.37
N VAL A 11 33.70 -28.14 -9.48
CA VAL A 11 32.85 -28.58 -8.37
C VAL A 11 32.55 -30.07 -8.56
N PHE A 12 33.53 -30.89 -8.20
CA PHE A 12 33.29 -32.30 -7.83
C PHE A 12 33.01 -32.34 -6.33
N LEU A 13 31.74 -32.48 -5.94
CA LEU A 13 31.38 -32.73 -4.55
C LEU A 13 31.67 -34.19 -4.20
N ARG A 14 32.75 -34.38 -3.43
CA ARG A 14 33.09 -35.59 -2.70
C ARG A 14 32.04 -35.84 -1.62
N LYS A 15 31.45 -37.04 -1.61
CA LYS A 15 30.62 -37.54 -0.51
C LYS A 15 31.50 -37.68 0.74
N SER A 16 31.21 -36.91 1.78
CA SER A 16 31.72 -37.12 3.13
C SER A 16 30.52 -37.46 4.01
N GLU A 17 30.41 -38.74 4.38
CA GLU A 17 29.60 -39.17 5.51
C GLU A 17 30.33 -38.73 6.78
N GLU A 18 29.87 -37.64 7.38
CA GLU A 18 30.12 -37.32 8.80
C GLU A 18 29.08 -36.28 9.24
N GLY A 19 28.44 -36.55 10.38
CA GLY A 19 27.17 -35.96 10.79
C GLY A 19 27.11 -34.44 10.70
N SER A 20 26.15 -33.94 9.93
CA SER A 20 25.80 -32.52 9.88
C SER A 20 24.42 -32.33 10.49
N GLY A 21 24.37 -31.54 11.56
CA GLY A 21 23.12 -30.97 12.02
C GLY A 21 22.49 -30.24 10.84
N GLU A 22 21.27 -30.65 10.46
CA GLU A 22 20.48 -29.95 9.46
C GLU A 22 20.34 -28.50 9.92
N THR A 23 21.08 -27.58 9.29
CA THR A 23 20.71 -26.18 9.33
C THR A 23 19.34 -26.14 8.69
N LEU A 24 18.29 -25.98 9.51
CA LEU A 24 16.91 -25.84 9.07
C LEU A 24 16.83 -24.55 8.26
N ARG A 25 17.21 -24.62 6.97
CA ARG A 25 17.08 -23.50 6.05
C ARG A 25 15.59 -23.34 5.82
N LEU A 26 15.02 -22.26 6.37
CA LEU A 26 13.64 -21.88 6.11
C LEU A 26 13.51 -21.63 4.60
N ASP A 27 13.00 -22.61 3.85
CA ASP A 27 12.71 -22.44 2.44
C ASP A 27 11.35 -21.71 2.32
N PRO A 28 11.30 -20.46 1.81
CA PRO A 28 10.06 -19.72 1.67
C PRO A 28 9.08 -20.37 0.68
N THR A 29 9.52 -21.36 -0.10
CA THR A 29 8.72 -22.08 -1.09
C THR A 29 8.15 -23.40 -0.56
N TYR A 30 8.40 -23.75 0.71
CA TYR A 30 8.06 -25.06 1.29
C TYR A 30 6.58 -25.44 1.11
N HIS A 31 5.65 -24.50 1.30
CA HIS A 31 4.21 -24.74 1.16
C HIS A 31 3.81 -25.10 -0.28
N LEU A 32 4.49 -24.56 -1.30
CA LEU A 32 4.21 -24.89 -2.70
C LEU A 32 4.51 -26.36 -3.02
N HIS A 33 5.49 -26.95 -2.33
CA HIS A 33 5.85 -28.35 -2.52
C HIS A 33 5.02 -29.29 -1.66
N HIS A 34 4.75 -28.94 -0.40
CA HIS A 34 4.23 -29.89 0.59
C HIS A 34 2.75 -29.71 0.92
N TRP A 35 2.16 -28.55 0.67
CA TRP A 35 0.76 -28.31 1.01
C TRP A 35 -0.16 -28.73 -0.13
N SER A 36 -1.39 -29.11 0.24
CA SER A 36 -2.47 -29.24 -0.72
C SER A 36 -3.02 -27.85 -1.06
N THR A 37 -3.51 -27.69 -2.28
CA THR A 37 -4.08 -26.42 -2.77
C THR A 37 -5.19 -25.90 -1.86
N ARG A 38 -5.97 -26.78 -1.22
CA ARG A 38 -7.00 -26.37 -0.23
C ARG A 38 -6.41 -25.77 1.04
N LYS A 39 -5.30 -26.31 1.55
CA LYS A 39 -4.64 -25.79 2.77
C LYS A 39 -3.98 -24.44 2.51
N MET A 40 -3.50 -24.21 1.30
CA MET A 40 -2.91 -22.93 0.89
C MET A 40 -3.93 -21.79 0.88
N LEU A 41 -5.23 -22.04 0.70
CA LEU A 41 -6.24 -20.98 0.74
C LEU A 41 -6.47 -20.40 2.15
N LEU A 42 -6.05 -21.11 3.19
CA LEU A 42 -6.41 -20.80 4.57
C LEU A 42 -5.77 -19.49 5.08
N PRO A 43 -4.46 -19.23 4.92
CA PRO A 43 -3.87 -17.98 5.40
C PRO A 43 -4.45 -16.71 4.77
N PRO A 44 -4.59 -16.61 3.42
CA PRO A 44 -5.25 -15.47 2.77
C PRO A 44 -6.68 -15.22 3.26
N LEU A 45 -7.48 -16.28 3.44
CA LEU A 45 -8.87 -16.15 3.88
C LEU A 45 -8.98 -15.69 5.34
N LEU A 46 -8.09 -16.16 6.21
CA LEU A 46 -8.04 -15.68 7.61
C LEU A 46 -7.62 -14.21 7.67
N LEU A 47 -6.65 -13.81 6.84
CA LEU A 47 -6.20 -12.43 6.74
C LEU A 47 -7.34 -11.52 6.23
N ALA A 48 -8.02 -11.94 5.17
CA ALA A 48 -9.18 -11.25 4.63
C ALA A 48 -10.30 -11.08 5.68
N LEU A 49 -10.59 -12.15 6.44
CA LEU A 49 -11.59 -12.09 7.51
C LEU A 49 -11.18 -11.14 8.63
N PHE A 50 -9.91 -11.15 9.02
CA PHE A 50 -9.37 -10.24 10.02
C PHE A 50 -9.53 -8.77 9.60
N PHE A 51 -9.15 -8.43 8.35
CA PHE A 51 -9.30 -7.07 7.84
C PHE A 51 -10.75 -6.68 7.58
N LEU A 52 -11.61 -7.62 7.21
CA LEU A 52 -13.06 -7.41 7.16
C LEU A 52 -13.60 -6.99 8.53
N CYS A 53 -13.21 -7.69 9.60
CA CYS A 53 -13.61 -7.31 10.96
C CYS A 53 -13.08 -5.92 11.33
N CYS A 54 -11.84 -5.59 10.97
CA CYS A 54 -11.29 -4.24 11.23
C CYS A 54 -12.11 -3.15 10.54
N LEU A 55 -12.42 -3.33 9.25
CA LEU A 55 -13.19 -2.39 8.45
C LEU A 55 -14.62 -2.22 8.97
N LEU A 56 -15.28 -3.30 9.38
CA LEU A 56 -16.64 -3.24 9.92
C LEU A 56 -16.72 -2.54 11.28
N VAL A 57 -15.69 -2.67 12.13
CA VAL A 57 -15.69 -2.08 13.48
C VAL A 57 -15.24 -0.62 13.46
N ARG A 58 -14.21 -0.28 12.67
CA ARG A 58 -13.60 1.06 12.67
C ARG A 58 -14.04 1.93 11.50
N GLY A 59 -14.44 1.34 10.39
CA GLY A 59 -14.63 2.06 9.13
C GLY A 59 -13.30 2.51 8.52
N ILE A 60 -13.38 3.17 7.37
CA ILE A 60 -12.22 3.77 6.70
C ILE A 60 -12.17 5.25 7.12
N PRO A 61 -11.11 5.71 7.82
CA PRO A 61 -10.97 7.12 8.11
C PRO A 61 -10.73 7.88 6.79
N LEU A 62 -11.57 8.86 6.48
CA LEU A 62 -11.44 9.67 5.27
C LEU A 62 -10.65 10.94 5.59
N SER A 63 -9.71 11.31 4.71
CA SER A 63 -9.01 12.58 4.84
C SER A 63 -9.92 13.76 4.51
N ARG A 64 -9.43 14.95 4.82
CA ARG A 64 -10.05 16.23 4.46
C ARG A 64 -10.20 16.44 2.95
N ASP A 65 -9.45 15.72 2.12
CA ASP A 65 -9.62 15.75 0.66
C ASP A 65 -11.02 15.27 0.24
N PHE A 66 -11.60 14.35 1.02
CA PHE A 66 -12.93 13.80 0.79
C PHE A 66 -13.96 14.32 1.79
N ARG A 67 -13.58 14.66 3.02
CA ARG A 67 -14.51 15.22 4.01
C ARG A 67 -14.73 16.73 3.81
N GLY A 68 -13.80 17.42 3.14
CA GLY A 68 -13.72 18.86 3.12
C GLY A 68 -13.06 19.43 4.38
N GLY A 69 -12.88 20.76 4.42
CA GLY A 69 -12.39 21.42 5.62
C GLY A 69 -11.94 22.87 5.39
N THR A 70 -11.25 23.41 6.39
CA THR A 70 -10.61 24.72 6.35
C THR A 70 -9.15 24.56 6.73
N LEU A 71 -8.25 25.12 5.94
CA LEU A 71 -6.82 25.20 6.24
C LEU A 71 -6.47 26.64 6.61
N ILE A 72 -5.94 26.84 7.82
CA ILE A 72 -5.45 28.14 8.27
C ILE A 72 -3.93 28.05 8.35
N GLN A 73 -3.25 28.89 7.59
CA GLN A 73 -1.80 28.95 7.55
C GLN A 73 -1.32 30.19 8.29
N VAL A 74 -0.47 29.96 9.28
CA VAL A 74 0.29 30.99 10.00
C VAL A 74 1.75 30.89 9.59
N ARG A 75 2.37 32.02 9.25
CA ARG A 75 3.76 32.06 8.77
C ARG A 75 4.58 33.18 9.43
N GLY A 76 5.87 32.93 9.64
CA GLY A 76 6.82 33.97 10.08
C GLY A 76 6.78 34.26 11.57
N MET A 77 6.54 33.24 12.41
CA MET A 77 6.65 33.39 13.86
C MET A 77 8.12 33.26 14.28
N GLU A 78 8.56 34.17 15.15
CA GLU A 78 9.91 34.18 15.71
C GLU A 78 10.06 33.23 16.92
N GLY A 79 8.95 32.91 17.60
CA GLY A 79 8.91 32.01 18.76
C GLY A 79 8.25 30.67 18.47
N TYR A 80 8.56 29.65 19.28
CA TYR A 80 7.87 28.35 19.23
C TYR A 80 6.49 28.48 19.87
N PRO A 81 5.38 28.31 19.10
CA PRO A 81 4.04 28.47 19.64
C PRO A 81 3.64 27.27 20.52
N ALA A 82 2.84 27.53 21.55
CA ALA A 82 2.22 26.48 22.35
C ALA A 82 1.08 25.81 21.55
N LEU A 83 1.40 24.72 20.85
CA LEU A 83 0.47 24.03 19.94
C LEU A 83 -0.88 23.65 20.58
N ALA A 84 -0.87 23.29 21.86
CA ALA A 84 -2.07 22.92 22.60
C ALA A 84 -3.01 24.11 22.86
N GLU A 85 -2.46 25.30 23.12
CA GLU A 85 -3.23 26.53 23.34
C GLU A 85 -3.84 26.99 22.03
N VAL A 86 -3.04 27.05 20.96
CA VAL A 86 -3.52 27.37 19.61
C VAL A 86 -4.65 26.42 19.19
N LYS A 87 -4.48 25.12 19.43
CA LYS A 87 -5.52 24.13 19.16
C LYS A 87 -6.79 24.43 19.94
N GLY A 88 -6.70 24.67 21.25
CA GLY A 88 -7.86 24.98 22.09
C GLY A 88 -8.62 26.22 21.65
N THR A 89 -7.90 27.29 21.27
CA THR A 89 -8.50 28.53 20.76
C THR A 89 -9.25 28.29 19.45
N VAL A 90 -8.66 27.57 18.51
CA VAL A 90 -9.31 27.28 17.22
C VAL A 90 -10.50 26.33 17.39
N GLU A 91 -10.38 25.30 18.23
CA GLU A 91 -11.49 24.37 18.54
C GLU A 91 -12.66 25.11 19.21
N GLY A 92 -12.37 26.05 20.12
CA GLY A 92 -13.38 26.89 20.76
C GLY A 92 -14.11 27.84 19.81
N LEU A 93 -13.39 28.39 18.82
CA LEU A 93 -13.96 29.30 17.83
C LEU A 93 -14.76 28.58 16.73
N LEU A 94 -14.34 27.40 16.30
CA LEU A 94 -14.95 26.66 15.18
C LEU A 94 -15.91 25.54 15.60
N GLY A 95 -15.86 25.10 16.87
CA GLY A 95 -16.73 24.04 17.39
C GLY A 95 -16.46 22.65 16.78
N GLY A 96 -15.28 22.43 16.20
CA GLY A 96 -14.88 21.21 15.51
C GLY A 96 -13.51 20.71 15.97
N LYS A 97 -13.15 19.47 15.58
CA LYS A 97 -11.79 18.97 15.83
C LYS A 97 -10.80 19.69 14.93
N VAL A 98 -9.68 20.08 15.51
CA VAL A 98 -8.61 20.79 14.81
C VAL A 98 -7.29 20.04 14.97
N GLU A 99 -6.54 19.96 13.89
CA GLU A 99 -5.18 19.43 13.88
C GLU A 99 -4.20 20.57 13.63
N VAL A 100 -3.25 20.76 14.53
CA VAL A 100 -2.25 21.82 14.43
C VAL A 100 -0.90 21.19 14.14
N LYS A 101 -0.29 21.57 13.02
CA LYS A 101 1.03 21.13 12.58
C LYS A 101 1.99 22.29 12.59
N LEU A 102 3.12 22.10 13.28
CA LEU A 102 4.22 23.04 13.20
C LEU A 102 4.91 22.89 11.84
N THR A 103 5.12 23.99 11.15
CA THR A 103 5.95 24.08 9.95
C THR A 103 7.14 24.98 10.23
N SER A 104 8.25 24.77 9.54
CA SER A 104 9.39 25.70 9.58
C SER A 104 9.90 25.96 8.18
N TYR A 105 10.09 27.24 7.85
CA TYR A 105 10.60 27.67 6.57
C TYR A 105 11.63 28.76 6.77
N GLY A 106 12.87 28.54 6.31
CA GLY A 106 13.94 29.54 6.38
C GLY A 106 14.33 29.97 7.80
N GLY A 107 14.16 29.11 8.82
CA GLY A 107 14.48 29.42 10.22
C GLY A 107 13.37 30.10 11.02
N LEU A 108 12.24 30.43 10.38
CA LEU A 108 11.03 30.92 11.05
C LEU A 108 10.04 29.78 11.27
N TYR A 109 9.23 29.90 12.33
CA TYR A 109 8.14 28.97 12.62
C TYR A 109 6.86 29.36 11.87
N GLY A 110 6.05 28.35 11.58
CA GLY A 110 4.73 28.47 10.99
C GLY A 110 3.79 27.44 11.61
N LEU A 111 2.49 27.64 11.44
CA LEU A 111 1.47 26.68 11.83
C LEU A 111 0.58 26.41 10.64
N ASP A 112 0.31 25.14 10.38
CA ASP A 112 -0.80 24.72 9.54
C ASP A 112 -1.87 24.15 10.47
N ILE A 113 -3.00 24.84 10.53
CA ILE A 113 -4.13 24.51 11.38
C ILE A 113 -5.23 24.00 10.45
N GLU A 114 -5.51 22.70 10.51
CA GLU A 114 -6.51 22.03 9.70
C GLU A 114 -7.77 21.81 10.55
N ALA A 115 -8.91 22.38 10.12
CA ALA A 115 -10.20 22.25 10.77
C ALA A 115 -11.20 21.50 9.88
N ASP A 116 -12.08 20.70 10.47
CA ASP A 116 -13.07 19.88 9.74
C ASP A 116 -14.26 20.70 9.18
N ASN A 117 -14.37 21.98 9.54
CA ASN A 117 -15.44 22.87 9.07
C ASN A 117 -15.27 23.17 7.57
N MET A 118 -16.29 22.87 6.77
CA MET A 118 -16.31 23.22 5.35
C MET A 118 -16.82 24.65 5.12
N ASP A 119 -16.23 25.31 4.11
CA ASP A 119 -16.77 26.53 3.48
C ASP A 119 -17.17 27.63 4.48
N LEU A 120 -16.26 28.00 5.38
CA LEU A 120 -16.51 29.10 6.34
C LEU A 120 -16.90 30.39 5.59
N PRO A 121 -17.99 31.07 5.97
CA PRO A 121 -18.36 32.36 5.40
C PRO A 121 -17.22 33.38 5.53
N GLN A 122 -17.16 34.35 4.61
CA GLN A 122 -16.07 35.33 4.60
C GLN A 122 -15.94 36.07 5.94
N GLU A 123 -17.05 36.49 6.54
CA GLU A 123 -17.05 37.13 7.86
C GLU A 123 -16.41 36.26 8.95
N VAL A 124 -16.71 34.96 8.96
CA VAL A 124 -16.15 34.01 9.93
C VAL A 124 -14.64 33.86 9.72
N ARG A 125 -14.18 33.82 8.46
CA ARG A 125 -12.74 33.74 8.15
C ARG A 125 -11.98 35.00 8.59
N GLU A 126 -12.55 36.18 8.36
CA GLU A 126 -11.95 37.44 8.82
C GLU A 126 -11.90 37.54 10.34
N ASN A 127 -12.96 37.13 11.03
CA ASN A 127 -12.97 37.08 12.49
C ASN A 127 -11.95 36.09 13.05
N LEU A 128 -11.81 34.93 12.41
CA LEU A 128 -10.83 33.91 12.78
C LEU A 128 -9.39 34.40 12.57
N ARG A 129 -9.15 35.08 11.44
CA ARG A 129 -7.86 35.71 11.11
C ARG A 129 -7.46 36.75 12.17
N LYS A 130 -8.39 37.60 12.58
CA LYS A 130 -8.17 38.62 13.63
C LYS A 130 -7.90 37.98 15.00
N ALA A 131 -8.77 37.07 15.42
CA ALA A 131 -8.64 36.40 16.72
C ALA A 131 -7.31 35.64 16.84
N LEU A 132 -6.86 34.97 15.77
CA LEU A 132 -5.58 34.27 15.76
C LEU A 132 -4.37 35.22 15.70
N ALA A 133 -4.50 36.35 14.99
CA ALA A 133 -3.44 37.36 14.96
C ALA A 133 -3.24 37.99 16.35
N ASP A 134 -4.33 38.31 17.04
CA ASP A 134 -4.33 38.88 18.38
C ASP A 134 -3.78 37.88 19.42
N GLU A 135 -4.22 36.62 19.38
CA GLU A 135 -3.79 35.57 20.31
C GLU A 135 -2.30 35.24 20.17
N LEU A 136 -1.79 35.19 18.92
CA LEU A 136 -0.40 34.86 18.64
C LEU A 136 0.53 36.08 18.66
N GLY A 137 -0.01 37.30 18.82
CA GLY A 137 0.77 38.54 18.78
C GLY A 137 1.45 38.80 17.44
N ILE A 138 0.85 38.35 16.34
CA ILE A 138 1.39 38.46 14.98
C ILE A 138 0.55 39.40 14.11
N SER A 139 1.07 39.82 12.96
CA SER A 139 0.29 40.61 12.02
C SER A 139 -0.80 39.75 11.37
N GLU A 140 -2.00 40.32 11.16
CA GLU A 140 -3.07 39.64 10.40
C GLU A 140 -2.56 39.09 9.06
N ASN A 141 -1.65 39.80 8.37
CA ASN A 141 -1.08 39.39 7.08
C ASN A 141 -0.30 38.07 7.12
N GLN A 142 0.05 37.61 8.32
CA GLN A 142 0.72 36.34 8.55
C GLN A 142 -0.25 35.16 8.68
N VAL A 143 -1.57 35.43 8.75
CA VAL A 143 -2.62 34.42 8.89
C VAL A 143 -3.46 34.40 7.61
N VAL A 144 -3.45 33.28 6.90
CA VAL A 144 -4.26 33.07 5.70
C VAL A 144 -5.23 31.91 5.93
N VAL A 145 -6.52 32.17 5.74
CA VAL A 145 -7.58 31.17 5.88
C VAL A 145 -8.05 30.72 4.51
N TYR A 146 -7.77 29.47 4.17
CA TYR A 146 -8.21 28.81 2.95
C TYR A 146 -9.40 27.90 3.27
N ASN A 147 -10.52 28.09 2.58
CA ASN A 147 -11.52 27.03 2.49
C ASN A 147 -10.96 25.97 1.54
N MET A 148 -10.85 24.73 2.02
CA MET A 148 -10.71 23.58 1.10
C MET A 148 -12.08 23.43 0.44
N GLY A 149 -12.25 24.13 -0.68
CA GLY A 149 -13.56 24.36 -1.28
C GLY A 149 -14.27 23.05 -1.61
N SER A 150 -15.57 22.98 -1.29
CA SER A 150 -16.45 21.86 -1.65
C SER A 150 -16.36 21.44 -3.12
N ILE A 151 -15.99 22.35 -4.02
CA ILE A 151 -15.72 22.07 -5.44
C ILE A 151 -14.51 21.16 -5.62
N LEU A 152 -13.38 21.43 -4.94
CA LEU A 152 -12.20 20.59 -5.05
C LEU A 152 -12.47 19.20 -4.46
N THR A 153 -13.10 19.14 -3.29
CA THR A 153 -13.52 17.88 -2.66
C THR A 153 -14.48 17.07 -3.54
N SER A 154 -15.45 17.71 -4.20
CA SER A 154 -16.40 17.02 -5.07
C SER A 154 -15.74 16.52 -6.37
N LEU A 155 -14.85 17.31 -6.97
CA LEU A 155 -14.03 16.89 -8.10
C LEU A 155 -13.12 15.71 -7.72
N SER A 156 -12.46 15.75 -6.57
CA SER A 156 -11.62 14.66 -6.07
C SER A 156 -12.41 13.39 -5.81
N LYS A 157 -13.62 13.50 -5.25
CA LYS A 157 -14.55 12.36 -5.10
C LYS A 157 -14.94 11.76 -6.45
N GLU A 158 -15.27 12.60 -7.42
CA GLU A 158 -15.64 12.15 -8.76
C GLU A 158 -14.46 11.45 -9.45
N GLN A 159 -13.26 12.03 -9.39
CA GLN A 159 -12.06 11.43 -9.95
C GLN A 159 -11.74 10.09 -9.27
N ALA A 160 -11.81 10.02 -7.94
CA ALA A 160 -11.59 8.78 -7.19
C ALA A 160 -12.62 7.70 -7.56
N ARG A 161 -13.90 8.07 -7.67
CA ARG A 161 -14.97 7.17 -8.13
C ARG A 161 -14.68 6.66 -9.54
N ASN A 162 -14.33 7.55 -10.46
CA ASN A 162 -14.07 7.18 -11.85
C ASN A 162 -12.83 6.28 -11.94
N ALA A 163 -11.76 6.57 -11.19
CA ALA A 163 -10.57 5.73 -11.13
C ALA A 163 -10.90 4.31 -10.59
N LEU A 164 -11.71 4.22 -9.53
CA LEU A 164 -12.13 2.95 -8.94
C LEU A 164 -13.01 2.11 -9.89
N LEU A 165 -13.76 2.75 -10.78
CA LEU A 165 -14.58 2.04 -11.78
C LEU A 165 -13.78 1.66 -13.02
N VAL A 166 -12.95 2.58 -13.53
CA VAL A 166 -12.29 2.42 -14.82
C VAL A 166 -11.02 1.58 -14.72
N ALA A 167 -10.18 1.78 -13.70
CA ALA A 167 -8.91 1.07 -13.59
C ALA A 167 -9.07 -0.47 -13.55
N PRO A 168 -10.01 -1.03 -12.76
CA PRO A 168 -10.23 -2.48 -12.75
C PRO A 168 -10.75 -3.03 -14.08
N LEU A 169 -11.54 -2.27 -14.83
CA LEU A 169 -12.04 -2.70 -16.14
C LEU A 169 -10.90 -2.84 -17.15
N PHE A 170 -10.00 -1.85 -17.19
CA PHE A 170 -8.80 -1.93 -18.04
C PHE A 170 -7.87 -3.06 -17.59
N MET A 171 -7.70 -3.27 -16.29
CA MET A 171 -6.90 -4.36 -15.75
C MET A 171 -7.46 -5.74 -16.14
N ILE A 172 -8.77 -5.96 -15.95
CA ILE A 172 -9.46 -7.17 -16.39
C ILE A 172 -9.26 -7.41 -17.89
N LEU A 173 -9.39 -6.36 -18.71
CA LEU A 173 -9.21 -6.45 -20.15
C LEU A 173 -7.79 -6.89 -20.51
N VAL A 174 -6.76 -6.26 -19.95
CA VAL A 174 -5.35 -6.59 -20.23
C VAL A 174 -5.03 -8.02 -19.81
N VAL A 175 -5.43 -8.40 -18.59
CA VAL A 175 -5.22 -9.76 -18.05
C VAL A 175 -5.96 -10.80 -18.92
N PHE A 176 -7.20 -10.50 -19.30
CA PHE A 176 -7.98 -11.39 -20.17
C PHE A 176 -7.33 -11.57 -21.55
N LEU A 177 -6.84 -10.49 -22.17
CA LEU A 177 -6.16 -10.56 -23.47
C LEU A 177 -4.85 -11.37 -23.40
N ASN A 178 -4.10 -11.29 -22.30
CA ASN A 178 -2.84 -12.01 -22.15
C ASN A 178 -3.01 -13.51 -21.90
N PHE A 179 -3.98 -13.89 -21.07
CA PHE A 179 -4.17 -15.29 -20.64
C PHE A 179 -5.28 -16.02 -21.39
N ARG A 180 -6.23 -15.28 -21.99
CA ARG A 180 -7.42 -15.82 -22.69
C ARG A 180 -8.16 -16.88 -21.88
N SER A 181 -8.14 -16.78 -20.55
CA SER A 181 -8.72 -17.75 -19.63
C SER A 181 -9.37 -17.04 -18.45
N LEU A 182 -10.71 -17.14 -18.35
CA LEU A 182 -11.48 -16.52 -17.27
C LEU A 182 -11.07 -16.99 -15.87
N ARG A 183 -10.59 -18.23 -15.73
CA ARG A 183 -10.15 -18.75 -14.42
C ARG A 183 -8.80 -18.21 -14.00
N ALA A 184 -7.83 -18.16 -14.92
CA ALA A 184 -6.51 -17.60 -14.64
C ALA A 184 -6.61 -16.09 -14.42
N GLY A 185 -7.31 -15.39 -15.30
CA GLY A 185 -7.55 -13.95 -15.14
C GLY A 185 -8.39 -13.62 -13.91
N GLY A 186 -9.43 -14.40 -13.63
CA GLY A 186 -10.24 -14.22 -12.42
C GLY A 186 -9.47 -14.44 -11.13
N GLY A 187 -8.52 -15.39 -11.11
CA GLY A 187 -7.61 -15.61 -9.97
C GLY A 187 -6.71 -14.41 -9.72
N ILE A 188 -6.11 -13.86 -10.78
CA ILE A 188 -5.29 -12.64 -10.73
C ILE A 188 -6.11 -11.45 -10.22
N VAL A 189 -7.24 -11.15 -10.88
CA VAL A 189 -8.12 -10.03 -10.54
C VAL A 189 -8.61 -10.14 -9.09
N GLY A 190 -9.06 -11.33 -8.67
CA GLY A 190 -9.53 -11.55 -7.30
C GLY A 190 -8.44 -11.34 -6.24
N THR A 191 -7.20 -11.75 -6.54
CA THR A 191 -6.05 -11.59 -5.64
C THR A 191 -5.66 -10.11 -5.53
N VAL A 192 -5.62 -9.39 -6.65
CA VAL A 192 -5.29 -7.96 -6.68
C VAL A 192 -6.33 -7.13 -5.91
N TRP A 193 -7.62 -7.44 -6.06
CA TRP A 193 -8.66 -6.81 -5.26
C TRP A 193 -8.53 -7.11 -3.77
N LEU A 194 -8.15 -8.34 -3.42
CA LEU A 194 -7.93 -8.71 -2.03
C LEU A 194 -6.75 -7.94 -1.42
N ASN A 195 -5.70 -7.66 -2.19
CA ASN A 195 -4.58 -6.84 -1.73
C ASN A 195 -4.97 -5.40 -1.43
N VAL A 196 -5.80 -4.78 -2.29
CA VAL A 196 -6.36 -3.44 -2.00
C VAL A 196 -7.25 -3.47 -0.77
N PHE A 197 -8.07 -4.51 -0.64
CA PHE A 197 -8.92 -4.70 0.53
C PHE A 197 -8.12 -4.85 1.83
N ASP A 198 -7.07 -5.67 1.84
CA ASP A 198 -6.20 -5.87 3.00
C ASP A 198 -5.43 -4.60 3.35
N ALA A 199 -4.95 -3.85 2.34
CA ALA A 199 -4.32 -2.54 2.54
C ALA A 199 -5.30 -1.54 3.19
N LEU A 200 -6.54 -1.46 2.70
CA LEU A 200 -7.60 -0.65 3.32
C LEU A 200 -7.90 -1.08 4.76
N GLY A 201 -7.94 -2.40 5.02
CA GLY A 201 -8.12 -2.92 6.37
C GLY A 201 -6.98 -2.56 7.31
N CYS A 202 -5.74 -2.56 6.81
CA CYS A 202 -4.57 -2.13 7.57
C CYS A 202 -4.59 -0.62 7.86
N MET A 203 -4.98 0.20 6.87
CA MET A 203 -5.21 1.64 7.07
C MET A 203 -6.28 1.89 8.14
N SER A 204 -7.41 1.18 8.08
CA SER A 204 -8.47 1.24 9.07
C SER A 204 -7.99 0.87 10.47
N LEU A 205 -7.18 -0.19 10.58
CA LEU A 205 -6.61 -0.65 11.84
C LEU A 205 -5.66 0.37 12.47
N LEU A 206 -4.80 0.98 11.65
CA LEU A 206 -3.75 1.91 12.08
C LEU A 206 -4.21 3.38 12.09
N GLY A 207 -5.44 3.65 11.67
CA GLY A 207 -6.00 5.00 11.64
C GLY A 207 -5.40 5.90 10.54
N VAL A 208 -4.80 5.32 9.51
CA VAL A 208 -4.25 6.07 8.38
C VAL A 208 -5.38 6.50 7.46
N GLU A 209 -5.49 7.80 7.23
CA GLU A 209 -6.57 8.39 6.46
C GLU A 209 -6.49 8.03 4.97
N LEU A 210 -7.65 7.76 4.38
CA LEU A 210 -7.81 7.69 2.94
C LEU A 210 -7.82 9.11 2.38
N SER A 211 -6.65 9.57 1.95
CA SER A 211 -6.39 10.82 1.21
C SER A 211 -6.23 10.61 -0.29
N ILE A 212 -6.09 11.69 -1.07
CA ILE A 212 -5.72 11.59 -2.49
C ILE A 212 -4.36 10.91 -2.65
N GLY A 213 -3.40 11.19 -1.75
CA GLY A 213 -2.08 10.54 -1.73
C GLY A 213 -2.20 9.03 -1.53
N SER A 214 -2.96 8.61 -0.52
CA SER A 214 -3.17 7.18 -0.25
C SER A 214 -4.00 6.49 -1.34
N MET A 215 -4.95 7.19 -1.97
CA MET A 215 -5.69 6.69 -3.13
C MET A 215 -4.74 6.42 -4.30
N ALA A 216 -3.81 7.34 -4.57
CA ALA A 216 -2.77 7.13 -5.58
C ALA A 216 -1.89 5.92 -5.23
N GLY A 217 -1.52 5.76 -3.96
CA GLY A 217 -0.81 4.58 -3.47
C GLY A 217 -1.57 3.27 -3.67
N LEU A 218 -2.87 3.24 -3.38
CA LEU A 218 -3.74 2.07 -3.61
C LEU A 218 -3.90 1.75 -5.11
N LEU A 219 -4.02 2.76 -5.97
CA LEU A 219 -4.06 2.57 -7.42
C LEU A 219 -2.73 2.06 -7.97
N MET A 220 -1.61 2.52 -7.42
CA MET A 220 -0.29 2.02 -7.77
C MET A 220 -0.08 0.58 -7.27
N LEU A 221 -0.63 0.24 -6.09
CA LEU A 221 -0.65 -1.13 -5.57
C LEU A 221 -1.37 -2.09 -6.51
N LEU A 222 -2.49 -1.66 -7.13
CA LEU A 222 -3.19 -2.50 -8.13
C LEU A 222 -2.27 -2.94 -9.27
N GLY A 223 -1.44 -2.02 -9.78
CA GLY A 223 -0.48 -2.35 -10.85
C GLY A 223 0.67 -3.21 -10.35
N TYR A 224 1.25 -2.83 -9.21
CA TYR A 224 2.40 -3.54 -8.65
C TYR A 224 2.09 -4.99 -8.26
N SER A 225 0.94 -5.21 -7.62
CA SER A 225 0.50 -6.54 -7.23
C SER A 225 0.21 -7.45 -8.44
N ASP A 226 -0.18 -6.88 -9.58
CA ASP A 226 -0.44 -7.66 -10.79
C ASP A 226 0.84 -8.29 -11.33
N ASP A 227 2.00 -7.64 -11.21
CA ASP A 227 3.27 -8.11 -11.75
C ASP A 227 3.65 -9.51 -11.23
N THR A 228 3.56 -9.72 -9.91
CA THR A 228 3.89 -11.01 -9.28
C THR A 228 2.83 -12.08 -9.59
N ASN A 229 1.57 -11.69 -9.71
CA ASN A 229 0.46 -12.56 -10.09
C ASN A 229 0.58 -13.04 -11.55
N VAL A 230 0.88 -12.13 -12.48
CA VAL A 230 1.13 -12.43 -13.89
C VAL A 230 2.36 -13.31 -14.05
N LEU A 231 3.43 -13.03 -13.30
CA LEU A 231 4.65 -13.85 -13.29
C LEU A 231 4.33 -15.30 -12.87
N LEU A 232 3.63 -15.48 -11.75
CA LEU A 232 3.23 -16.80 -11.24
C LEU A 232 2.39 -17.57 -12.24
N VAL A 233 1.32 -16.96 -12.76
CA VAL A 233 0.41 -17.63 -13.70
C VAL A 233 1.15 -17.97 -14.99
N THR A 234 2.01 -17.08 -15.49
CA THR A 234 2.83 -17.33 -16.67
C THR A 234 3.79 -18.50 -16.45
N ALA A 235 4.49 -18.55 -15.32
CA ALA A 235 5.39 -19.65 -14.99
C ALA A 235 4.65 -20.99 -14.92
N VAL A 236 3.47 -21.02 -14.30
CA VAL A 236 2.70 -22.27 -14.16
C VAL A 236 2.06 -22.71 -15.48
N GLU A 237 1.42 -21.80 -16.21
CA GLU A 237 0.60 -22.13 -17.39
C GLU A 237 1.41 -22.20 -18.69
N LYS A 238 2.38 -21.31 -18.88
CA LYS A 238 3.15 -21.16 -20.12
C LYS A 238 4.59 -21.68 -19.98
N GLY A 239 5.08 -21.91 -18.75
CA GLY A 239 6.43 -22.41 -18.52
C GLY A 239 6.65 -23.83 -19.03
N VAL A 240 7.85 -24.08 -19.54
CA VAL A 240 8.29 -25.37 -20.10
C VAL A 240 9.30 -26.01 -19.15
N GLY A 241 9.21 -27.34 -18.97
CA GLY A 241 10.10 -28.10 -18.09
C GLY A 241 9.70 -28.01 -16.61
N GLY A 242 10.11 -29.02 -15.84
CA GLY A 242 9.77 -29.16 -14.42
C GLY A 242 8.28 -29.39 -14.14
N SER A 243 7.94 -29.64 -12.88
CA SER A 243 6.54 -29.71 -12.43
C SER A 243 5.92 -28.31 -12.30
N PRO A 244 4.59 -28.14 -12.40
CA PRO A 244 3.93 -26.86 -12.15
C PRO A 244 4.31 -26.23 -10.79
N ARG A 245 4.51 -27.04 -9.76
CA ARG A 245 4.92 -26.61 -8.41
C ARG A 245 6.37 -26.09 -8.39
N GLU A 246 7.29 -26.75 -9.08
CA GLU A 246 8.68 -26.26 -9.22
C GLU A 246 8.74 -24.92 -9.96
N ARG A 247 7.96 -24.75 -11.03
CA ARG A 247 7.89 -23.48 -11.75
C ARG A 247 7.30 -22.36 -10.88
N ALA A 248 6.27 -22.67 -10.10
CA ALA A 248 5.72 -21.73 -9.12
C ALA A 248 6.76 -21.33 -8.05
N ALA A 249 7.53 -22.30 -7.54
CA ALA A 249 8.58 -22.04 -6.55
C ALA A 249 9.72 -21.19 -7.11
N ALA A 250 10.15 -21.45 -8.36
CA ALA A 250 11.13 -20.60 -9.05
C ALA A 250 10.60 -19.17 -9.23
N ALA A 251 9.35 -19.03 -9.69
CA ALA A 251 8.70 -17.72 -9.83
C ALA A 251 8.57 -16.99 -8.49
N MET A 252 8.30 -17.71 -7.39
CA MET A 252 8.22 -17.15 -6.05
C MET A 252 9.54 -16.53 -5.60
N ARG A 253 10.67 -17.20 -5.86
CA ARG A 253 11.99 -16.64 -5.51
C ARG A 253 12.26 -15.34 -6.26
N THR A 254 11.98 -15.30 -7.56
CA THR A 254 12.11 -14.06 -8.35
C THR A 254 11.15 -12.97 -7.86
N GLY A 255 9.88 -13.30 -7.68
CA GLY A 255 8.87 -12.32 -7.28
C GLY A 255 9.10 -11.77 -5.87
N LEU A 256 9.54 -12.60 -4.92
CA LEU A 256 9.91 -12.13 -3.58
C LEU A 256 11.13 -11.22 -3.59
N LEU A 257 12.10 -11.42 -4.49
CA LEU A 257 13.24 -10.52 -4.64
C LEU A 257 12.82 -9.16 -5.22
N VAL A 258 11.96 -9.17 -6.24
CA VAL A 258 11.40 -7.93 -6.82
C VAL A 258 10.56 -7.18 -5.78
N ASN A 259 9.70 -7.90 -5.05
CA ASN A 259 8.90 -7.34 -3.95
C ASN A 259 9.76 -6.80 -2.82
N GLY A 260 10.74 -7.58 -2.36
CA GLY A 260 11.64 -7.19 -1.28
C GLY A 260 12.48 -5.96 -1.61
N THR A 261 13.03 -5.87 -2.84
CA THR A 261 13.81 -4.70 -3.25
C THR A 261 12.94 -3.45 -3.36
N THR A 262 11.73 -3.56 -3.90
CA THR A 262 10.79 -2.43 -4.00
C THR A 262 10.32 -1.99 -2.62
N PHE A 263 9.98 -2.94 -1.75
CA PHE A 263 9.59 -2.68 -0.36
C PHE A 263 10.70 -1.93 0.38
N LEU A 264 11.96 -2.34 0.23
CA LEU A 264 13.10 -1.64 0.84
C LEU A 264 13.24 -0.21 0.32
N VAL A 265 13.09 0.01 -1.00
CA VAL A 265 13.13 1.37 -1.57
C VAL A 265 12.01 2.23 -0.99
N LEU A 266 10.78 1.74 -0.96
CA LEU A 266 9.65 2.48 -0.39
C LEU A 266 9.82 2.75 1.11
N LEU A 267 10.37 1.79 1.85
CA LEU A 267 10.68 1.93 3.26
C LEU A 267 11.71 3.03 3.48
N PHE A 268 12.80 3.05 2.71
CA PHE A 268 13.80 4.10 2.82
C PHE A 268 13.25 5.46 2.40
N VAL A 269 12.45 5.52 1.33
CA VAL A 269 11.78 6.76 0.93
C VAL A 269 10.91 7.29 2.06
N ASN A 270 10.14 6.43 2.73
CA ASN A 270 9.32 6.81 3.88
C ASN A 270 10.18 7.26 5.09
N LEU A 271 11.30 6.59 5.38
CA LEU A 271 12.17 6.94 6.51
C LEU A 271 12.97 8.23 6.31
N PHE A 272 13.37 8.56 5.08
CA PHE A 272 14.21 9.72 4.79
C PHE A 272 13.43 10.96 4.35
N THR A 273 12.16 10.80 3.95
CA THR A 273 11.32 11.91 3.50
C THR A 273 10.46 12.42 4.66
N THR A 274 10.30 13.73 4.76
CA THR A 274 9.43 14.39 5.76
C THR A 274 8.09 14.87 5.18
N SER A 275 7.80 14.51 3.93
CA SER A 275 6.61 14.94 3.20
C SER A 275 5.41 14.05 3.52
N LYS A 276 4.37 14.65 4.09
CA LYS A 276 3.07 14.01 4.37
C LYS A 276 2.51 13.29 3.14
N LEU A 277 2.63 13.89 1.95
CA LEU A 277 2.12 13.28 0.70
C LEU A 277 2.83 11.97 0.37
N VAL A 278 4.14 11.90 0.62
CA VAL A 278 4.93 10.69 0.40
C VAL A 278 4.57 9.62 1.41
N ASP A 279 4.34 10.00 2.68
CA ASP A 279 3.88 9.06 3.71
C ASP A 279 2.51 8.46 3.36
N GLU A 280 1.56 9.33 2.98
CA GLU A 280 0.23 8.92 2.57
C GLU A 280 0.26 7.98 1.36
N LEU A 281 1.15 8.20 0.39
CA LEU A 281 1.30 7.35 -0.80
C LEU A 281 2.00 6.03 -0.50
N THR A 282 3.08 6.05 0.28
CA THR A 282 3.95 4.88 0.52
C THR A 282 3.36 3.89 1.52
N PHE A 283 2.56 4.36 2.48
CA PHE A 283 1.92 3.50 3.47
C PHE A 283 1.03 2.39 2.88
N PRO A 284 0.03 2.67 2.02
CA PRO A 284 -0.79 1.61 1.40
C PRO A 284 0.03 0.69 0.50
N LEU A 285 1.10 1.19 -0.13
CA LEU A 285 2.00 0.37 -0.94
C LEU A 285 2.79 -0.62 -0.08
N LEU A 286 3.42 -0.15 1.00
CA LEU A 286 4.21 -0.98 1.91
C LEU A 286 3.34 -2.07 2.54
N THR A 287 2.18 -1.68 3.08
CA THR A 287 1.24 -2.63 3.70
C THR A 287 0.69 -3.61 2.67
N GLY A 288 0.28 -3.11 1.49
CA GLY A 288 -0.20 -3.93 0.38
C GLY A 288 0.83 -4.94 -0.13
N MET A 289 2.12 -4.57 -0.22
CA MET A 289 3.20 -5.47 -0.65
C MET A 289 3.42 -6.64 0.31
N VAL A 290 3.21 -6.43 1.61
CA VAL A 290 3.30 -7.51 2.62
C VAL A 290 2.17 -8.52 2.38
N PHE A 291 0.95 -8.04 2.16
CA PHE A 291 -0.20 -8.91 1.91
C PHE A 291 -0.17 -9.53 0.52
N ASP A 292 0.41 -8.86 -0.48
CA ASP A 292 0.62 -9.41 -1.82
C ASP A 292 1.44 -10.69 -1.78
N ALA A 293 2.49 -10.75 -0.96
CA ALA A 293 3.28 -11.97 -0.81
C ALA A 293 2.43 -13.14 -0.29
N VAL A 294 1.50 -12.88 0.62
CA VAL A 294 0.58 -13.91 1.12
C VAL A 294 -0.45 -14.27 0.03
N ASN A 295 -1.16 -13.29 -0.51
CA ASN A 295 -2.26 -13.52 -1.44
C ASN A 295 -1.77 -14.12 -2.77
N THR A 296 -0.66 -13.66 -3.33
CA THR A 296 -0.12 -14.19 -4.58
C THR A 296 0.40 -15.62 -4.42
N TRP A 297 1.29 -15.86 -3.45
CA TRP A 297 1.99 -17.14 -3.30
C TRP A 297 1.18 -18.22 -2.55
N PHE A 298 0.04 -17.86 -1.94
CA PHE A 298 -0.89 -18.80 -1.34
C PHE A 298 -2.21 -18.88 -2.10
N LEU A 299 -2.95 -17.77 -2.24
CA LEU A 299 -4.29 -17.77 -2.86
C LEU A 299 -4.20 -18.00 -4.37
N ASN A 300 -3.51 -17.12 -5.12
CA ASN A 300 -3.43 -17.28 -6.57
C ASN A 300 -2.69 -18.58 -6.96
N ALA A 301 -1.61 -18.90 -6.24
CA ALA A 301 -0.87 -20.16 -6.41
C ALA A 301 -1.79 -21.38 -6.25
N ALA A 302 -2.63 -21.42 -5.21
CA ALA A 302 -3.58 -22.52 -5.01
C ALA A 302 -4.60 -22.62 -6.15
N LEU A 303 -5.11 -21.49 -6.65
CA LEU A 303 -6.09 -21.44 -7.73
C LEU A 303 -5.51 -21.95 -9.05
N VAL A 304 -4.29 -21.53 -9.41
CA VAL A 304 -3.64 -21.93 -10.66
C VAL A 304 -3.12 -23.38 -10.61
N LEU A 305 -2.51 -23.80 -9.50
CA LEU A 305 -2.01 -25.17 -9.33
C LEU A 305 -3.16 -26.18 -9.27
N GLY A 306 -4.24 -25.86 -8.54
CA GLY A 306 -5.40 -26.73 -8.43
C GLY A 306 -6.12 -26.98 -9.76
N LYS A 307 -5.96 -26.08 -10.74
CA LYS A 307 -6.45 -26.28 -12.11
C LYS A 307 -5.60 -27.27 -12.90
N ARG A 308 -4.27 -27.18 -12.78
CA ARG A 308 -3.32 -28.06 -13.49
C ARG A 308 -3.37 -29.49 -12.95
N GLU A 309 -3.38 -29.65 -11.62
CA GLU A 309 -3.47 -30.96 -10.97
C GLU A 309 -4.76 -31.72 -11.37
N ARG A 310 -5.89 -31.02 -11.60
CA ARG A 310 -7.14 -31.63 -12.08
C ARG A 310 -7.14 -32.01 -13.56
N ARG A 311 -6.25 -31.44 -14.37
CA ARG A 311 -6.11 -31.80 -15.80
C ARG A 311 -5.20 -33.00 -16.03
N GLU A 312 -4.34 -33.31 -15.07
CA GLU A 312 -3.42 -34.46 -15.12
C GLU A 312 -4.05 -35.77 -14.64
N VAL A 313 -5.22 -35.73 -13.97
CA VAL A 313 -6.02 -36.92 -13.68
C VAL A 313 -6.83 -37.26 -14.95
N PRO A 314 -6.53 -38.36 -15.68
CA PRO A 314 -7.36 -38.78 -16.79
C PRO A 314 -8.72 -39.20 -16.22
N VAL A 315 -9.80 -38.75 -16.84
CA VAL A 315 -11.12 -39.34 -16.61
C VAL A 315 -11.01 -40.77 -17.12
N ALA A 316 -10.89 -41.74 -16.20
CA ALA A 316 -11.02 -43.14 -16.54
C ALA A 316 -12.46 -43.35 -17.04
N PHE A 317 -12.58 -43.58 -18.35
CA PHE A 317 -13.77 -44.16 -18.96
C PHE A 317 -13.73 -45.68 -18.78
#